data_AF-A0A917UQM0-F1
#
_entry.id   AF-A0A917UQM0-F1
#
_cell.length_a   1.000
_cell.length_b   1.000
_cell.length_c   1.000
_cell.angle_alpha   90.00
_cell.angle_beta   90.00
_cell.angle_gamma   90.00
#
_symmetry.space_group_name_H-M   'P 1'
#
loop_
_entity.id
_entity.type
_entity.pdbx_description
1 polymer ?
#
loop_
_entity_poly.entity_id
_entity_poly.type
_entity_poly.pdbx_seq_one_letter_code
_entity_poly.pdbx_strand_id
1 'polypeptide(L)'
;MSAYQRDDPSTRWISVVFLQGGEAEELLALIDREGPISAIYCLQAYDHGDATTEAALANGYVYDAVPAGSTDHTIEPFGSPYALTYSNTFGYVSLLRRYDGRLEPELVPAAPNAPTPFERSSRAVADRWQANPMSSAPSSHLNRAVAL
;
A
#
# COMPACT_ATOMS: atom_id res chain seq x y z
N MET A 1 35.90 19.32 -9.74
CA MET A 1 35.44 18.09 -10.41
C MET A 1 33.98 17.95 -10.07
N SER A 2 33.08 18.35 -10.96
CA SER A 2 31.64 18.26 -10.72
C SER A 2 31.23 16.81 -10.72
N ALA A 3 30.81 16.30 -9.56
CA ALA A 3 30.08 15.06 -9.47
C ALA A 3 28.74 15.30 -10.18
N TYR A 4 28.57 14.72 -11.36
CA TYR A 4 27.23 14.41 -11.84
C TYR A 4 26.72 13.34 -10.89
N GLN A 5 26.14 13.76 -9.77
CA GLN A 5 25.17 12.95 -9.09
C GLN A 5 24.05 12.81 -10.12
N ARG A 6 24.08 11.71 -10.89
CA ARG A 6 22.83 11.20 -11.45
C ARG A 6 22.00 10.98 -10.20
N ASP A 7 21.02 11.85 -9.97
CA ASP A 7 19.77 11.41 -9.36
C ASP A 7 19.26 10.31 -10.29
N ASP A 8 19.83 9.11 -10.14
CA ASP A 8 19.26 7.91 -10.70
C ASP A 8 17.89 7.87 -10.03
N PRO A 9 16.78 8.01 -10.79
CA PRO A 9 15.47 8.10 -10.20
C PRO A 9 15.34 6.86 -9.31
N SER A 10 15.29 7.09 -8.00
CA SER A 10 15.17 6.01 -7.03
C SER A 10 13.96 5.21 -7.49
N THR A 11 14.17 3.93 -7.86
CA THR A 11 13.09 3.12 -8.42
C THR A 11 12.00 3.01 -7.37
N ARG A 12 10.91 3.75 -7.59
CA ARG A 12 9.76 3.76 -6.69
C ARG A 12 8.80 2.65 -7.10
N TRP A 13 7.93 2.28 -6.17
CA TRP A 13 6.90 1.27 -6.34
C TRP A 13 5.57 1.85 -5.97
N ILE A 14 4.53 1.53 -6.73
CA ILE A 14 3.15 1.80 -6.34
C ILE A 14 2.45 0.49 -5.98
N SER A 15 1.55 0.53 -5.01
CA SER A 15 0.65 -0.60 -4.77
C SER A 15 -0.37 -0.71 -5.89
N VAL A 16 -0.48 -1.87 -6.52
CA VAL A 16 -1.54 -2.20 -7.47
C VAL A 16 -2.76 -2.71 -6.72
N VAL A 17 -2.53 -3.69 -5.83
CA VAL A 17 -3.57 -4.30 -5.00
C VAL A 17 -2.93 -4.88 -3.74
N PHE A 18 -3.66 -4.79 -2.64
CA PHE A 18 -3.34 -5.42 -1.36
C PHE A 18 -4.56 -6.21 -0.90
N LEU A 19 -4.42 -7.53 -0.79
CA LEU A 19 -5.47 -8.44 -0.33
C LEU A 19 -5.07 -9.00 1.03
N GLN A 20 -6.05 -9.15 1.92
CA GLN A 20 -5.84 -9.70 3.27
C GLN A 20 -7.04 -10.53 3.73
N GLY A 21 -6.78 -11.55 4.55
CA GLY A 21 -7.81 -12.43 5.09
C GLY A 21 -8.39 -13.33 3.99
N GLY A 22 -9.72 -13.45 3.92
CA GLY A 22 -10.39 -14.33 2.96
C GLY A 22 -10.05 -14.01 1.49
N GLU A 23 -9.86 -12.74 1.15
CA GLU A 23 -9.47 -12.32 -0.20
C GLU A 23 -8.05 -12.78 -0.58
N ALA A 24 -7.17 -12.94 0.41
CA ALA A 24 -5.80 -13.42 0.20
C ALA A 24 -5.70 -14.95 0.26
N GLU A 25 -6.62 -15.63 0.93
CA GLU A 25 -6.55 -17.08 1.18
C GLU A 25 -6.45 -17.89 -0.11
N GLU A 26 -7.27 -17.54 -1.12
CA GLU A 26 -7.22 -18.22 -2.42
C GLU A 26 -5.88 -18.01 -3.13
N LEU A 27 -5.32 -16.80 -3.05
CA LEU A 27 -4.04 -16.46 -3.66
C LEU A 27 -2.88 -17.13 -2.91
N LEU A 28 -2.92 -17.21 -1.58
CA LEU A 28 -1.91 -17.94 -0.80
C LEU A 28 -1.95 -19.44 -1.12
N ALA A 29 -3.14 -20.03 -1.22
CA ALA A 29 -3.29 -21.43 -1.65
C ALA A 29 -2.81 -21.66 -3.10
N LEU A 30 -2.99 -20.68 -3.99
CA LEU A 30 -2.44 -20.72 -5.34
C LEU A 30 -0.91 -20.66 -5.32
N ILE A 31 -0.31 -19.80 -4.48
CA ILE A 31 1.14 -19.70 -4.31
C ILE A 31 1.71 -21.04 -3.84
N ASP A 32 1.08 -21.68 -2.86
CA ASP A 32 1.53 -22.99 -2.35
C ASP A 32 1.46 -24.09 -3.41
N ARG A 33 0.44 -24.06 -4.28
CA ARG A 33 0.20 -25.09 -5.30
C ARG A 33 1.01 -24.89 -6.58
N GLU A 34 1.12 -23.66 -7.06
CA GLU A 34 1.60 -23.33 -8.41
C GLU A 34 2.77 -22.33 -8.40
N GLY A 35 3.09 -21.76 -7.24
CA GLY A 35 4.18 -20.83 -7.05
C GLY A 35 3.75 -19.36 -7.19
N PRO A 36 4.63 -18.43 -6.76
CA PRO A 36 4.32 -17.01 -6.68
C PRO A 36 4.12 -16.33 -8.04
N ILE A 37 4.69 -16.90 -9.11
CA ILE A 37 4.53 -16.36 -10.45
C ILE A 37 3.07 -16.46 -10.92
N SER A 38 2.36 -17.55 -10.59
CA SER A 38 0.94 -17.69 -10.89
C SER A 38 0.09 -16.62 -10.21
N ALA A 39 0.39 -16.29 -8.94
CA ALA A 39 -0.28 -15.21 -8.23
C ALA A 39 -0.04 -13.84 -8.88
N ILE A 40 1.20 -13.57 -9.32
CA ILE A 40 1.52 -12.34 -10.07
C ILE A 40 0.65 -12.23 -11.33
N TYR A 41 0.49 -13.32 -12.10
CA TYR A 41 -0.36 -13.31 -13.29
C TYR A 41 -1.83 -13.03 -12.96
N CYS A 42 -2.38 -13.63 -11.90
CA CYS A 42 -3.75 -13.36 -11.47
C CYS A 42 -3.95 -11.90 -11.03
N LEU A 43 -3.02 -11.37 -10.24
CA LEU A 43 -3.13 -10.02 -9.67
C LEU A 43 -2.90 -8.91 -10.69
N GLN A 44 -2.24 -9.18 -11.81
CA GLN A 44 -2.11 -8.21 -12.90
C GLN A 44 -3.45 -7.73 -13.46
N ALA A 45 -4.53 -8.50 -13.32
CA ALA A 45 -5.87 -8.07 -13.74
C ALA A 45 -6.40 -6.85 -12.98
N TYR A 46 -5.85 -6.54 -11.80
CA TYR A 46 -6.18 -5.35 -11.00
C TYR A 46 -5.38 -4.11 -11.43
N ASP A 47 -4.39 -4.25 -12.31
CA ASP A 47 -3.63 -3.11 -12.80
C ASP A 47 -4.33 -2.47 -14.01
N HIS A 48 -4.93 -1.31 -13.78
CA HIS A 48 -5.61 -0.50 -14.78
C HIS A 48 -4.72 0.62 -15.34
N GLY A 49 -3.39 0.50 -15.24
CA GLY A 49 -2.45 1.44 -15.83
C GLY A 49 -2.42 2.77 -15.08
N ASP A 50 -2.71 3.86 -15.78
CA ASP A 50 -2.66 5.23 -15.23
C ASP A 50 -3.67 5.44 -14.11
N ALA A 51 -4.87 4.85 -14.22
CA ALA A 51 -5.88 4.93 -13.17
C ALA A 51 -5.38 4.34 -11.83
N THR A 52 -4.66 3.22 -11.90
CA THR A 52 -4.03 2.61 -10.71
C THR A 52 -2.88 3.49 -10.19
N THR A 53 -2.08 4.09 -11.07
CA THR A 53 -1.03 5.04 -10.68
C THR A 53 -1.60 6.24 -9.94
N GLU A 54 -2.59 6.92 -10.51
CA GLU A 54 -3.22 8.11 -9.92
C GLU A 54 -3.85 7.78 -8.57
N ALA A 55 -4.56 6.65 -8.47
CA ALA A 55 -5.14 6.19 -7.22
C ALA A 55 -4.07 5.90 -6.16
N ALA A 56 -2.98 5.21 -6.52
CA ALA A 56 -1.90 4.93 -5.58
C ALA A 56 -1.22 6.22 -5.09
N LEU A 57 -0.96 7.18 -5.98
CA LEU A 57 -0.36 8.47 -5.62
C LEU A 57 -1.28 9.30 -4.73
N ALA A 58 -2.57 9.39 -5.06
CA ALA A 58 -3.55 10.15 -4.29
C ALA A 58 -3.72 9.59 -2.87
N ASN A 59 -3.60 8.27 -2.69
CA ASN A 59 -3.70 7.61 -1.39
C ASN A 59 -2.34 7.45 -0.67
N GLY A 60 -1.23 7.85 -1.30
CA GLY A 60 0.10 7.73 -0.72
C GLY A 60 0.66 6.30 -0.70
N TYR A 61 0.14 5.38 -1.51
CA TYR A 61 0.63 4.01 -1.67
C TYR A 61 1.83 3.94 -2.63
N VAL A 62 2.81 4.80 -2.39
CA VAL A 62 4.08 4.88 -3.12
C VAL A 62 5.23 4.62 -2.15
N TYR A 63 6.21 3.82 -2.59
CA TYR A 63 7.30 3.33 -1.76
C TYR A 63 8.64 3.48 -2.48
N ASP A 64 9.70 3.78 -1.74
CA ASP A 64 11.06 3.88 -2.29
C ASP A 64 11.73 2.51 -2.49
N ALA A 65 11.16 1.46 -1.89
CA ALA A 65 11.58 0.07 -2.04
C ALA A 65 10.35 -0.84 -1.89
N VAL A 66 10.45 -2.10 -2.30
CA VAL A 66 9.38 -3.08 -2.08
C VAL A 66 9.17 -3.24 -0.55
N PRO A 67 7.98 -2.90 -0.02
CA PRO A 67 7.72 -3.05 1.40
C PRO A 67 7.69 -4.53 1.76
N ALA A 68 8.50 -4.91 2.75
CA ALA A 68 8.60 -6.27 3.25
C ALA A 68 8.93 -6.26 4.76
N GLY A 69 8.12 -6.97 5.54
CA GLY A 69 8.37 -7.29 6.93
C GLY A 69 9.27 -8.52 7.10
N SER A 70 9.64 -8.84 8.34
CA SER A 70 10.51 -9.98 8.66
C SER A 70 9.90 -11.35 8.36
N THR A 71 8.58 -11.41 8.22
CA THR A 71 7.82 -12.64 7.90
C THR A 71 7.50 -12.79 6.43
N ASP A 72 7.91 -11.82 5.61
CA ASP A 72 7.40 -11.68 4.27
C ASP A 72 8.30 -12.38 3.27
N HIS A 73 7.64 -12.93 2.26
CA HIS A 73 8.30 -13.40 1.06
C HIS A 73 8.16 -12.33 -0.02
N THR A 74 9.30 -11.92 -0.57
CA THR A 74 9.37 -10.95 -1.67
C THR A 74 9.86 -11.62 -2.94
N ILE A 75 9.09 -11.48 -4.01
CA ILE A 75 9.42 -12.01 -5.33
C ILE A 75 9.50 -10.85 -6.32
N GLU A 76 10.67 -10.65 -6.91
CA GLU A 76 10.92 -9.68 -7.97
C GLU A 76 11.41 -10.43 -9.22
N PRO A 77 10.51 -10.87 -10.13
CA PRO A 77 10.91 -11.59 -11.32
C PRO A 77 11.79 -10.72 -12.22
N PHE A 78 12.90 -11.27 -12.72
CA PHE A 78 13.80 -10.55 -13.60
C PHE A 78 13.08 -10.05 -14.86
N GLY A 79 13.20 -8.76 -15.16
CA GLY A 79 12.55 -8.13 -16.32
C GLY A 79 11.05 -7.86 -16.16
N SER A 80 10.45 -8.21 -15.03
CA SER A 80 9.06 -7.85 -14.70
C SER A 80 8.99 -6.43 -14.14
N PRO A 81 7.96 -5.63 -14.47
CA PRO A 81 7.69 -4.39 -13.77
C PRO A 81 7.05 -4.62 -12.40
N TYR A 82 6.71 -5.87 -12.04
CA TYR A 82 6.00 -6.21 -10.82
C TYR A 82 6.88 -6.84 -9.76
N ALA A 83 6.52 -6.57 -8.51
CA ALA A 83 6.99 -7.28 -7.32
C ALA A 83 5.78 -7.85 -6.56
N LEU A 84 5.95 -9.01 -5.96
CA LEU A 84 4.97 -9.63 -5.07
C LEU A 84 5.54 -9.67 -3.66
N THR A 85 4.76 -9.21 -2.68
CA THR A 85 5.03 -9.45 -1.26
C THR A 85 3.88 -10.25 -0.68
N TYR A 86 4.17 -11.30 0.09
CA TYR A 86 3.12 -12.06 0.79
C TYR A 86 3.60 -12.59 2.14
N SER A 87 2.66 -12.82 3.05
CA SER A 87 2.90 -13.42 4.36
C SER A 87 1.80 -14.42 4.69
N ASN A 88 2.14 -15.70 4.81
CA ASN A 88 1.21 -16.71 5.33
C ASN A 88 0.87 -16.44 6.81
N THR A 89 1.78 -15.83 7.56
CA THR A 89 1.60 -15.55 8.99
C THR A 89 0.51 -14.50 9.21
N PHE A 90 0.50 -13.44 8.39
CA PHE A 90 -0.47 -12.35 8.48
C PHE A 90 -1.61 -12.44 7.45
N GLY A 91 -1.58 -13.47 6.59
CA GLY A 91 -2.64 -13.77 5.64
C GLY A 91 -2.85 -12.66 4.62
N TYR A 92 -1.79 -12.16 3.97
CA TYR A 92 -1.90 -11.15 2.92
C TYR A 92 -1.03 -11.44 1.70
N VAL A 93 -1.44 -10.82 0.59
CA VAL A 93 -0.71 -10.78 -0.69
C VAL A 93 -0.82 -9.37 -1.26
N SER A 94 0.30 -8.81 -1.69
CA SER A 94 0.39 -7.48 -2.30
C SER A 94 1.13 -7.55 -3.64
N LEU A 95 0.52 -6.98 -4.67
CA LEU A 95 1.20 -6.73 -5.95
C LEU A 95 1.63 -5.26 -6.00
N LEU A 96 2.89 -5.02 -6.37
CA LEU A 96 3.43 -3.70 -6.62
C LEU A 96 3.91 -3.59 -8.06
N ARG A 97 3.86 -2.37 -8.62
CA ARG A 97 4.44 -2.05 -9.93
C ARG A 97 5.53 -0.99 -9.78
N ARG A 98 6.63 -1.15 -10.50
CA ARG A 98 7.66 -0.12 -10.65
C ARG A 98 7.05 1.16 -11.21
N TYR A 99 7.42 2.27 -10.60
CA TYR A 99 6.97 3.59 -10.96
C TYR A 99 8.20 4.48 -11.05
N ASP A 100 8.59 4.80 -12.28
CA ASP A 100 9.79 5.58 -12.54
C ASP A 100 9.59 7.07 -12.30
N GLY A 101 8.47 7.46 -11.65
CA GLY A 101 8.16 8.83 -11.31
C GLY A 101 8.28 9.70 -12.53
N ARG A 102 7.28 9.69 -13.42
CA ARG A 102 7.21 10.70 -14.47
C ARG A 102 7.31 12.04 -13.75
N LEU A 103 8.49 12.65 -13.80
CA LEU A 103 8.69 14.04 -13.51
C LEU A 103 7.83 14.71 -14.56
N GLU A 104 6.58 15.02 -14.22
CA GLU A 104 5.82 16.01 -14.94
C GLU A 104 6.80 17.17 -15.12
N PRO A 105 7.20 17.52 -16.36
CA PRO A 105 8.07 18.68 -16.54
C PRO A 105 7.34 19.82 -15.87
N GLU A 106 7.95 20.39 -14.84
CA GLU A 106 7.40 21.49 -14.07
C GLU A 106 6.85 22.51 -15.07
N LEU A 107 5.53 22.54 -15.26
CA LEU A 107 4.89 23.60 -16.02
C LEU A 107 5.09 24.81 -15.12
N VAL A 108 6.17 25.54 -15.37
CA VAL A 108 6.52 26.78 -14.68
C VAL A 108 5.26 27.65 -14.71
N PRO A 109 4.57 27.85 -13.57
CA PRO A 109 3.42 28.73 -13.57
C PRO A 109 4.00 30.13 -13.72
N ALA A 110 3.63 30.83 -14.79
CA ALA A 110 3.81 32.27 -14.83
C ALA A 110 3.04 32.87 -13.65
N ALA A 111 3.76 33.29 -12.61
CA ALA A 111 3.21 33.97 -11.43
C ALA A 111 2.66 35.36 -11.81
N PRO A 112 1.96 36.07 -10.90
CA PRO A 112 0.89 35.64 -9.99
C PRO A 112 -0.33 36.58 -10.11
N ASN A 113 -1.53 36.09 -9.78
CA ASN A 113 -2.57 36.99 -9.27
C ASN A 113 -3.45 36.22 -8.27
N ALA A 114 -3.33 36.59 -6.99
CA ALA A 114 -4.30 36.30 -5.95
C ALA A 114 -5.24 37.53 -5.81
N PRO A 115 -6.48 37.41 -5.27
CA PRO A 115 -6.63 37.27 -3.81
C PRO A 115 -7.80 36.41 -3.27
N THR A 116 -7.53 35.74 -2.13
CA THR A 116 -8.35 35.63 -0.88
C THR A 116 -9.48 34.57 -0.75
N PRO A 117 -10.06 34.31 0.45
CA PRO A 117 -9.57 33.26 1.36
C PRO A 117 -10.70 32.40 1.97
N PHE A 118 -10.50 31.10 2.20
CA PHE A 118 -11.36 30.37 3.14
C PHE A 118 -10.55 29.40 3.99
N GLU A 119 -10.03 29.91 5.10
CA GLU A 119 -9.73 29.11 6.27
C GLU A 119 -11.04 28.84 7.04
N ARG A 120 -11.40 27.56 7.21
CA ARG A 120 -11.85 27.05 8.51
C ARG A 120 -11.66 25.53 8.66
N SER A 121 -10.53 25.19 9.26
CA SER A 121 -10.39 24.23 10.37
C SER A 121 -10.60 22.74 10.12
N SER A 122 -9.57 22.08 9.57
CA SER A 122 -9.23 20.68 9.80
C SER A 122 -8.44 20.52 11.09
N ARG A 123 -9.12 20.50 12.24
CA ARG A 123 -8.48 20.18 13.53
C ARG A 123 -9.40 19.34 14.40
N ALA A 124 -9.34 18.01 14.19
CA ALA A 124 -9.53 16.96 15.22
C ALA A 124 -9.79 15.57 14.59
N VAL A 125 -8.78 14.91 14.01
CA VAL A 125 -8.82 13.43 13.84
C VAL A 125 -7.47 12.76 14.19
N ALA A 126 -6.45 13.56 14.55
CA ALA A 126 -5.09 13.08 14.81
C ALA A 126 -4.83 12.67 16.28
N ASP A 127 -5.82 12.13 16.99
CA ASP A 127 -5.65 11.71 18.40
C ASP A 127 -6.30 10.37 18.74
N ARG A 128 -6.54 9.50 17.74
CA ARG A 128 -7.26 8.22 17.97
C ARG A 128 -6.50 6.94 17.63
N TRP A 129 -5.27 7.02 17.13
CA TRP A 129 -4.54 5.82 16.69
C TRP A 129 -3.33 5.45 17.57
N GLN A 130 -3.14 6.14 18.69
CA GLN A 130 -2.16 5.76 19.72
C GLN A 130 -2.82 5.66 21.10
N ALA A 131 -3.33 4.47 21.43
CA ALA A 131 -3.27 3.89 22.78
C ALA A 131 -4.08 2.57 22.82
N ASN A 132 -3.38 1.45 22.81
CA ASN A 132 -3.84 0.26 23.52
C ASN A 132 -2.81 -0.07 24.61
N PRO A 133 -3.08 0.26 25.89
CA PRO A 133 -2.45 -0.40 27.00
C PRO A 133 -3.42 -1.42 27.62
N MET A 134 -2.91 -2.63 27.80
CA MET A 134 -3.56 -3.74 28.51
C MET A 134 -4.14 -3.37 29.88
N SER A 135 -5.18 -4.14 30.22
CA SER A 135 -5.54 -4.64 31.56
C SER A 135 -6.35 -3.74 32.49
N SER A 136 -7.62 -4.09 32.70
CA SER A 136 -8.05 -4.80 33.93
C SER A 136 -9.59 -4.99 33.95
N ALA A 137 -10.02 -6.22 34.18
CA ALA A 137 -11.36 -6.53 34.74
C ALA A 137 -11.31 -6.26 36.28
N PRO A 138 -12.43 -6.13 37.03
CA PRO A 138 -13.38 -7.25 37.16
C PRO A 138 -14.88 -6.90 37.37
N SER A 139 -15.68 -7.95 37.15
CA SER A 139 -16.90 -8.37 37.87
C SER A 139 -18.25 -7.65 37.73
N SER A 140 -19.16 -8.42 37.11
CA SER A 140 -20.52 -8.80 37.55
C SER A 140 -21.65 -7.77 37.56
N HIS A 141 -22.59 -7.93 36.62
CA HIS A 141 -23.96 -8.22 37.00
C HIS A 141 -24.71 -9.07 35.95
N LEU A 142 -25.58 -9.91 36.48
CA LEU A 142 -26.41 -10.96 35.90
C LEU A 142 -27.47 -10.40 34.92
N ASN A 143 -27.77 -11.09 33.81
CA ASN A 143 -29.15 -11.47 33.41
C ASN A 143 -29.24 -12.25 32.06
N ARG A 144 -29.33 -13.58 32.20
CA ARG A 144 -30.24 -14.58 31.57
C ARG A 144 -31.14 -14.21 30.36
N ALA A 145 -31.09 -15.07 29.32
CA ALA A 145 -32.17 -15.82 28.59
C ALA A 145 -31.80 -15.99 27.08
N VAL A 146 -31.51 -17.18 26.53
CA VAL A 146 -32.34 -18.34 26.07
C VAL A 146 -33.18 -18.13 24.80
N ALA A 147 -32.90 -19.00 23.81
CA ALA A 147 -33.69 -19.52 22.67
C ALA A 147 -34.09 -18.52 21.56
N LEU A 148 -34.13 -18.91 20.27
CA LEU A 148 -34.43 -20.20 19.64
C LEU A 148 -33.40 -20.60 18.58
#